data_AF-A0A9X3CGY1-F1
#
_entry.id   AF-A0A9X3CGY1-F1
#
_cell.length_a   1.000
_cell.length_b   1.000
_cell.length_c   1.000
_cell.angle_alpha   90.00
_cell.angle_beta   90.00
_cell.angle_gamma   90.00
#
_symmetry.space_group_name_H-M   'P 1'
#
loop_
_entity.id
_entity.type
_entity.pdbx_description
1 polymer ?
#
loop_
_entity_poly.entity_id
_entity_poly.type
_entity_poly.pdbx_seq_one_letter_code
_entity_poly.pdbx_strand_id
1 'polypeptide(L)'
;KTEWFPNKNIVAWGHNVHISSYIGAWHDSIGAFAHLKEMIGEDNVYSLLHSFDHGYITPMYAELELRSTPYYASSVPNSVEKLLAQNGVETAFIEMANLASLSSPNSIVGQSLLRATELADGLIYTQEETPSTIDSPR
;
A
#
# COMPACT_ATOMS: atom_id res chain seq x y z
N LYS A 1 -26.65 11.93 17.24
CA LYS A 1 -25.54 11.27 16.51
C LYS A 1 -26.15 10.11 15.74
N THR A 2 -26.30 10.25 14.43
CA THR A 2 -26.83 9.19 13.56
C THR A 2 -25.75 8.13 13.45
N GLU A 3 -25.96 6.93 13.99
CA GLU A 3 -25.09 5.78 13.71
C GLU A 3 -25.18 5.51 12.22
N TRP A 4 -24.10 5.77 11.48
CA TRP A 4 -24.13 5.60 10.03
C TRP A 4 -24.27 4.13 9.64
N PHE A 5 -23.76 3.17 10.43
CA PHE A 5 -23.97 1.73 10.22
C PHE A 5 -23.70 0.90 11.49
N PRO A 6 -24.66 0.74 12.42
CA PRO A 6 -24.46 -0.21 13.53
C PRO A 6 -24.34 -1.64 12.95
N ASN A 7 -23.27 -2.34 13.33
CA ASN A 7 -22.98 -3.75 13.02
C ASN A 7 -22.65 -4.11 11.56
N LYS A 8 -22.09 -3.20 10.77
CA LYS A 8 -21.52 -3.55 9.45
C LYS A 8 -20.04 -3.25 9.39
N ASN A 9 -19.26 -4.22 8.89
CA ASN A 9 -17.88 -3.98 8.50
C ASN A 9 -17.89 -3.26 7.14
N ILE A 10 -17.14 -2.16 7.04
CA ILE A 10 -16.99 -1.38 5.82
C ILE A 10 -15.59 -1.65 5.28
N VAL A 11 -15.49 -1.95 3.98
CA VAL A 11 -14.22 -2.02 3.28
C VAL A 11 -14.09 -0.78 2.41
N ALA A 12 -13.07 0.04 2.68
CA ALA A 12 -12.66 1.11 1.78
C ALA A 12 -11.44 0.63 0.98
N TRP A 13 -11.55 0.64 -0.35
CA TRP A 13 -10.47 0.29 -1.26
C TRP A 13 -10.03 1.54 -2.02
N GLY A 14 -8.76 1.91 -1.87
CA GLY A 14 -8.13 2.98 -2.63
C GLY A 14 -6.62 2.81 -2.67
N HIS A 15 -5.95 3.77 -3.28
CA HIS A 15 -4.49 3.83 -3.29
C HIS A 15 -3.93 4.00 -1.87
N ASN A 16 -2.73 3.46 -1.60
CA ASN A 16 -2.06 3.52 -0.29
C ASN A 16 -2.08 4.94 0.34
N VAL A 17 -1.94 5.98 -0.48
CA VAL A 17 -1.94 7.40 -0.07
C VAL A 17 -3.23 7.85 0.61
N HIS A 18 -4.35 7.17 0.36
CA HIS A 18 -5.64 7.50 0.96
C HIS A 18 -5.94 6.64 2.18
N ILE A 19 -5.53 5.37 2.14
CA ILE A 19 -5.87 4.39 3.18
C ILE A 19 -4.80 4.25 4.27
N SER A 20 -3.68 4.98 4.16
CA SER A 20 -2.67 5.02 5.23
C SER A 20 -3.19 5.70 6.49
N SER A 21 -2.72 5.22 7.64
CA SER A 21 -2.97 5.80 8.97
C SER A 21 -2.03 6.95 9.33
N TYR A 22 -1.20 7.43 8.39
CA TYR A 22 -0.24 8.50 8.61
C TYR A 22 -0.45 9.68 7.65
N ILE A 23 -0.68 10.87 8.21
CA ILE A 23 -0.80 12.13 7.44
C ILE A 23 0.59 12.54 6.97
N GLY A 24 0.73 12.83 5.66
CA GLY A 24 2.03 13.16 5.07
C GLY A 24 2.91 11.95 4.78
N ALA A 25 2.34 10.73 4.80
CA ALA A 25 2.99 9.53 4.26
C ALA A 25 3.40 9.69 2.79
N TRP A 26 2.71 10.54 2.04
CA TRP A 26 3.12 11.00 0.72
C TRP A 26 2.76 12.48 0.61
N HIS A 27 3.32 13.19 -0.37
CA HIS A 27 3.09 14.63 -0.57
C HIS A 27 1.59 14.97 -0.67
N ASP A 28 0.78 14.06 -1.20
CA ASP A 28 -0.67 14.20 -1.33
C ASP A 28 -1.47 13.31 -0.36
N SER A 29 -0.81 12.66 0.62
CA SER A 29 -1.51 11.83 1.61
C SER A 29 -2.20 12.70 2.65
N ILE A 30 -3.54 12.70 2.58
CA ILE A 30 -4.40 13.27 3.61
C ILE A 30 -4.56 12.36 4.83
N GLY A 31 -4.01 11.13 4.80
CA GLY A 31 -4.13 10.17 5.90
C GLY A 31 -5.58 9.89 6.31
N ALA A 32 -6.48 9.57 5.37
CA ALA A 32 -7.91 9.49 5.68
C ALA A 32 -8.23 8.45 6.77
N PHE A 33 -7.45 7.37 6.86
CA PHE A 33 -7.60 6.38 7.92
C PHE A 33 -7.10 6.88 9.28
N ALA A 34 -6.14 7.81 9.31
CA ALA A 34 -5.76 8.51 10.54
C ALA A 34 -6.97 9.27 11.11
N HIS A 35 -7.66 10.05 10.26
CA HIS A 35 -8.87 10.76 10.66
C HIS A 35 -10.03 9.83 11.04
N LEU A 36 -10.19 8.69 10.37
CA LEU A 36 -11.19 7.70 10.76
C LEU A 36 -10.88 7.11 12.14
N LYS A 37 -9.60 6.79 12.43
CA LYS A 37 -9.16 6.32 13.76
C LYS A 37 -9.49 7.36 14.84
N GLU A 38 -9.27 8.64 14.59
CA GLU A 38 -9.65 9.74 15.51
C GLU A 38 -11.17 9.82 15.74
N MET A 39 -11.97 9.58 14.71
CA MET A 39 -13.43 9.75 14.77
C MET A 39 -14.17 8.57 15.41
N ILE A 40 -13.75 7.33 15.11
CA ILE A 40 -14.47 6.13 15.52
C ILE A 40 -13.64 5.18 16.40
N GLY A 41 -12.40 5.52 16.73
CA GLY A 41 -11.50 4.78 17.61
C GLY A 41 -10.48 3.93 16.86
N GLU A 42 -9.27 3.83 17.42
CA GLU A 42 -8.12 3.13 16.82
C GLU A 42 -8.40 1.64 16.55
N ASP A 43 -9.08 0.97 17.49
CA ASP A 43 -9.43 -0.46 17.38
C ASP A 43 -10.52 -0.76 16.33
N ASN A 44 -11.18 0.28 15.79
CA ASN A 44 -12.30 0.13 14.85
C ASN A 44 -11.89 0.35 13.38
N VAL A 45 -10.64 0.69 13.11
CA VAL A 45 -10.14 0.97 11.76
C VAL A 45 -8.84 0.21 11.54
N TYR A 46 -8.85 -0.69 10.56
CA TYR A 46 -7.69 -1.48 10.18
C TYR A 46 -7.22 -1.10 8.78
N SER A 47 -5.97 -0.64 8.68
CA SER A 47 -5.32 -0.18 7.45
C SER A 47 -4.40 -1.27 6.92
N LEU A 48 -4.67 -1.69 5.68
CA LEU A 48 -3.86 -2.66 4.95
C LEU A 48 -3.29 -2.01 3.71
N LEU A 49 -1.97 -1.95 3.60
CA LEU A 49 -1.29 -1.42 2.42
C LEU A 49 -0.83 -2.55 1.51
N HIS A 50 -0.65 -2.22 0.24
CA HIS A 50 -0.08 -3.13 -0.75
C HIS A 50 1.31 -2.64 -1.19
N SER A 51 2.28 -3.55 -1.33
CA SER A 51 3.58 -3.23 -1.94
C SER A 51 4.09 -4.39 -2.79
N PHE A 52 4.98 -4.09 -3.72
CA PHE A 52 5.52 -5.06 -4.66
C PHE A 52 6.96 -4.76 -5.05
N ASP A 53 7.71 -5.78 -5.46
CA ASP A 53 9.12 -5.60 -5.85
C ASP A 53 9.25 -5.05 -7.27
N HIS A 54 8.57 -5.67 -8.22
CA HIS A 54 8.60 -5.27 -9.62
C HIS A 54 7.34 -5.68 -10.37
N GLY A 55 7.19 -5.24 -11.61
CA GLY A 55 6.07 -5.65 -12.44
C GLY A 55 5.68 -4.61 -13.49
N TYR A 56 4.72 -4.99 -14.31
CA TYR A 56 4.15 -4.13 -15.34
C TYR A 56 2.86 -3.51 -14.83
N ILE A 57 2.77 -2.18 -14.84
CA ILE A 57 1.61 -1.45 -14.30
C ILE A 57 0.84 -0.77 -15.42
N THR A 58 -0.48 -0.84 -15.39
CA THR A 58 -1.33 -0.11 -16.33
C THR A 58 -1.27 1.40 -16.03
N PRO A 59 -0.76 2.25 -16.95
CA PRO A 59 -0.54 3.66 -16.67
C PRO A 59 -1.85 4.47 -16.72
N MET A 60 -1.93 5.54 -15.93
CA MET A 60 -3.10 6.43 -15.86
C MET A 60 -3.34 7.22 -17.15
N TYR A 61 -2.26 7.51 -17.90
CA TYR A 61 -2.30 8.20 -19.19
C TYR A 61 -1.65 7.31 -20.25
N ALA A 62 -2.24 6.15 -20.53
CA ALA A 62 -1.98 5.52 -21.82
C ALA A 62 -2.68 6.40 -22.86
N GLU A 63 -1.94 7.31 -23.51
CA GLU A 63 -2.35 7.76 -24.84
C GLU A 63 -2.66 6.49 -25.63
N LEU A 64 -3.84 6.44 -26.26
CA LEU A 64 -4.38 5.26 -26.96
C LEU A 64 -3.39 4.63 -27.97
N GLU A 65 -2.29 5.31 -28.29
CA GLU A 65 -1.25 4.89 -29.23
C GLU A 65 0.11 4.50 -28.59
N LEU A 66 0.34 4.66 -27.27
CA LEU A 66 1.61 4.30 -26.63
C LEU A 66 1.50 3.00 -25.83
N ARG A 67 1.66 1.89 -26.56
CA ARG A 67 1.67 0.49 -26.12
C ARG A 67 2.86 0.07 -25.24
N SER A 68 3.43 0.96 -24.43
CA SER A 68 4.45 0.55 -23.47
C SER A 68 3.85 0.50 -22.08
N THR A 69 3.41 -0.68 -21.64
CA THR A 69 3.12 -0.90 -20.22
C THR A 69 4.40 -0.64 -19.45
N PRO A 70 4.48 0.43 -18.63
CA PRO A 70 5.70 0.74 -17.91
C PRO A 70 6.05 -0.40 -16.96
N TYR A 71 7.33 -0.76 -16.95
CA TYR A 71 7.89 -1.67 -15.96
C TYR A 71 8.35 -0.86 -14.75
N TYR A 72 7.82 -1.20 -13.59
CA TYR A 72 8.29 -0.72 -12.30
C TYR A 72 9.22 -1.76 -11.68
N ALA A 73 10.29 -1.29 -11.04
CA ALA A 73 11.09 -2.09 -10.15
C ALA A 73 11.57 -1.20 -9.00
N SER A 74 11.47 -1.68 -7.76
CA SER A 74 12.08 -1.02 -6.62
C SER A 74 13.57 -0.82 -6.87
N SER A 75 14.03 0.44 -6.81
CA SER A 75 15.43 0.79 -7.03
C SER A 75 16.27 0.74 -5.75
N VAL A 76 15.65 0.43 -4.61
CA VAL A 76 16.28 0.45 -3.28
C VAL A 76 16.72 -0.97 -2.90
N PRO A 77 18.03 -1.31 -2.97
CA PRO A 77 18.47 -2.72 -2.91
C PRO A 77 18.16 -3.44 -1.60
N ASN A 78 18.07 -2.71 -0.48
CA ASN A 78 17.78 -3.25 0.84
C ASN A 78 16.34 -2.93 1.28
N SER A 79 15.43 -2.78 0.32
CA SER A 79 14.03 -2.54 0.65
C SER A 79 13.35 -3.79 1.18
N VAL A 80 12.25 -3.66 1.93
CA VAL A 80 11.48 -4.83 2.36
C VAL A 80 11.01 -5.64 1.15
N GLU A 81 10.56 -4.97 0.09
CA GLU A 81 10.13 -5.63 -1.14
C GLU A 81 11.27 -6.41 -1.81
N LYS A 82 12.48 -5.84 -1.86
CA LYS A 82 13.68 -6.50 -2.41
C LYS A 82 14.13 -7.68 -1.57
N LEU A 83 14.11 -7.53 -0.24
CA LEU A 83 14.51 -8.59 0.67
C LEU A 83 13.54 -9.77 0.60
N LEU A 84 12.23 -9.52 0.55
CA LEU A 84 11.22 -10.56 0.37
C LEU A 84 11.44 -11.30 -0.97
N ALA A 85 11.62 -10.56 -2.06
CA ALA A 85 11.88 -11.13 -3.39
C ALA A 85 13.16 -11.99 -3.41
N GLN A 86 14.27 -11.50 -2.82
CA GLN A 86 15.54 -12.22 -2.76
C GLN A 86 15.45 -13.53 -1.95
N ASN A 87 14.53 -13.61 -1.00
CA ASN A 87 14.26 -14.81 -0.22
C ASN A 87 13.20 -15.73 -0.86
N GLY A 88 12.77 -15.44 -2.10
CA GLY A 88 11.82 -16.27 -2.84
C GLY A 88 10.39 -16.19 -2.30
N VAL A 89 10.04 -15.10 -1.59
CA VAL A 89 8.66 -14.86 -1.18
C VAL A 89 7.90 -14.32 -2.39
N GLU A 90 6.88 -15.05 -2.84
CA GLU A 90 6.02 -14.61 -3.95
C GLU A 90 4.85 -13.74 -3.46
N THR A 91 4.22 -14.14 -2.36
CA THR A 91 3.13 -13.39 -1.72
C THR A 91 3.23 -13.50 -0.21
N ALA A 92 2.92 -12.42 0.52
CA ALA A 92 2.89 -12.46 1.97
C ALA A 92 1.88 -11.47 2.56
N PHE A 93 1.36 -11.82 3.73
CA PHE A 93 0.77 -10.86 4.66
C PHE A 93 1.75 -10.65 5.81
N ILE A 94 2.03 -9.39 6.14
CA ILE A 94 3.01 -9.02 7.15
C ILE A 94 2.42 -7.93 8.03
N GLU A 95 2.36 -8.15 9.34
CA GLU A 95 1.99 -7.09 10.29
C GLU A 95 3.08 -6.02 10.33
N MET A 96 2.70 -4.74 10.31
CA MET A 96 3.67 -3.63 10.27
C MET A 96 4.58 -3.59 11.51
N ALA A 97 4.08 -4.09 12.65
CA ALA A 97 4.87 -4.23 13.88
C ALA A 97 6.12 -5.11 13.69
N ASN A 98 6.04 -6.14 12.85
CA ASN A 98 7.18 -7.01 12.55
C ASN A 98 8.23 -6.28 11.71
N LEU A 99 7.81 -5.34 10.85
CA LEU A 99 8.70 -4.54 10.00
C LEU A 99 9.36 -3.37 10.73
N ALA A 100 8.67 -2.78 11.71
CA ALA A 100 9.21 -1.68 12.54
C ALA A 100 10.45 -2.08 13.36
N SER A 101 10.63 -3.39 13.59
CA SER A 101 11.77 -3.93 14.34
C SER A 101 13.07 -4.06 13.54
N LEU A 102 13.02 -3.81 12.22
CA LEU A 102 14.17 -3.97 11.33
C LEU A 102 15.18 -2.81 11.50
N SER A 103 16.48 -3.13 11.43
CA SER A 103 17.57 -2.18 11.72
C SER A 103 17.97 -1.25 10.55
N SER A 104 17.66 -1.62 9.31
CA SER A 104 17.90 -0.79 8.11
C SER A 104 16.87 -0.99 7.00
N PRO A 105 15.56 -1.03 7.31
CA PRO A 105 14.57 -1.19 6.27
C PRO A 105 14.39 0.11 5.48
N ASN A 106 14.27 -0.02 4.17
CA ASN A 106 13.66 1.01 3.35
C ASN A 106 12.44 0.47 2.60
N SER A 107 11.52 1.39 2.33
CA SER A 107 10.31 1.28 1.50
C SER A 107 9.17 0.36 1.98
N ILE A 108 8.04 1.03 2.24
CA ILE A 108 6.70 0.64 1.79
C ILE A 108 6.29 1.77 0.84
N VAL A 109 6.64 1.56 -0.42
CA VAL A 109 6.71 2.50 -1.56
C VAL A 109 7.30 3.88 -1.23
N GLY A 110 8.56 3.90 -0.77
CA GLY A 110 9.39 5.09 -0.58
C GLY A 110 9.38 5.69 0.84
N GLN A 111 8.65 5.09 1.78
CA GLN A 111 8.57 5.57 3.16
C GLN A 111 9.56 4.91 4.12
N SER A 112 9.89 5.62 5.21
CA SER A 112 10.71 5.10 6.31
C SER A 112 9.91 4.15 7.19
N LEU A 113 10.45 2.95 7.45
CA LEU A 113 9.76 1.99 8.33
C LEU A 113 9.94 2.28 9.83
N LEU A 114 10.70 3.32 10.21
CA LEU A 114 10.62 3.88 11.56
C LEU A 114 9.19 4.32 11.91
N ARG A 115 8.36 4.58 10.89
CA ARG A 115 6.94 4.92 10.99
C ARG A 115 6.04 3.82 10.45
N ALA A 116 6.49 2.57 10.30
CA ALA A 116 5.69 1.51 9.70
C ALA A 116 4.37 1.27 10.45
N THR A 117 4.40 1.24 11.78
CA THR A 117 3.20 1.09 12.63
C THR A 117 2.32 2.33 12.65
N GLU A 118 2.87 3.51 12.34
CA GLU A 118 2.08 4.73 12.13
C GLU A 118 1.43 4.73 10.74
N LEU A 119 2.10 4.13 9.76
CA LEU A 119 1.71 4.11 8.36
C LEU A 119 0.48 3.24 8.13
N ALA A 120 0.45 2.03 8.71
CA ALA A 120 -0.66 1.09 8.60
C ALA A 120 -0.54 -0.05 9.63
N ASP A 121 -1.53 -0.94 9.64
CA ASP A 121 -1.57 -2.07 10.55
C ASP A 121 -0.97 -3.34 9.90
N GLY A 122 -1.13 -3.50 8.58
CA GLY A 122 -0.57 -4.62 7.83
C GLY A 122 -0.16 -4.28 6.40
N LEU A 123 0.70 -5.14 5.85
CA LEU A 123 1.19 -5.11 4.48
C LEU A 123 0.77 -6.39 3.76
N ILE A 124 0.18 -6.23 2.59
CA ILE A 124 0.00 -7.27 1.58
C ILE A 124 1.12 -7.09 0.57
N TYR A 125 1.94 -8.12 0.40
CA TYR A 125 3.07 -8.12 -0.52
C TYR A 125 2.85 -9.10 -1.67
N THR A 126 3.26 -8.68 -2.85
CA THR A 126 3.37 -9.49 -4.07
C THR A 126 4.76 -9.26 -4.68
N GLN A 127 5.41 -10.30 -5.17
CA GLN A 127 6.73 -10.14 -5.78
C GLN A 127 6.65 -9.42 -7.13
N GLU A 128 5.82 -9.94 -8.02
CA GLU A 128 5.65 -9.45 -9.38
C GLU A 128 4.20 -9.04 -9.62
N GLU A 129 3.99 -7.80 -10.07
CA GLU A 129 2.69 -7.31 -10.50
C GLU A 129 2.50 -7.44 -12.01
N THR A 130 1.26 -7.76 -12.40
CA THR A 130 0.84 -7.82 -13.80
C THR A 130 -0.15 -6.71 -14.08
N PRO A 131 -0.21 -6.18 -15.32
CA PRO A 131 -1.04 -5.03 -15.60
C PRO A 131 -2.52 -5.39 -15.51
N SER A 132 -3.30 -4.53 -14.87
CA SER A 132 -4.75 -4.66 -14.79
C SER A 132 -5.37 -4.71 -16.18
N THR A 133 -6.31 -5.62 -16.38
CA THR A 133 -7.12 -5.69 -17.60
C THR A 133 -8.11 -4.53 -17.64
N ILE A 134 -7.93 -3.61 -18.59
CA ILE A 134 -8.93 -2.58 -18.88
C ILE A 134 -9.87 -3.13 -19.95
N ASP A 135 -11.15 -3.21 -19.63
CA ASP A 135 -12.18 -3.48 -20.63
C ASP A 135 -12.06 -2.43 -21.75
N SER A 136 -11.83 -2.90 -22.98
CA SER A 136 -11.84 -2.00 -24.14
C SER A 136 -13.22 -1.34 -24.21
N PRO A 137 -13.31 -0.01 -24.46
CA PRO A 137 -14.60 0.62 -24.67
C PRO A 137 -15.33 -0.15 -25.78
N ARG A 138 -16.54 -0.62 -25.47
CA ARG A 138 -17.43 -1.25 -26.46
C ARG A 138 -17.95 -0.22 -27.44
#